data_AF-A0A356UCY7-F1
#
_entry.id   AF-A0A356UCY7-F1
#
_cell.length_a   1.000
_cell.length_b   1.000
_cell.length_c   1.000
_cell.angle_alpha   90.00
_cell.angle_beta   90.00
_cell.angle_gamma   90.00
#
_symmetry.space_group_name_H-M   'P 1'
#
loop_
_entity.id
_entity.type
_entity.pdbx_description
1 polymer ?
#
loop_
_entity_poly.entity_id
_entity_poly.type
_entity_poly.pdbx_seq_one_letter_code
_entity_poly.pdbx_strand_id
1 'polypeptide(L)'
;FFMMMLMITLLFNICSAQNQDYGRIKGTITWQNNDNVGVARQFYDAIGTKGDIDAKIYVIPKNFNPASISSEAEQNYYQFGEIPFNTNLYYASADVNGNYEIAGISPGAYYVLIISQNTKRDINKPRSEDITYILKQISRNLEQDNLELYTKKYKHTIKTVEIRANVTSNINYDFGNTWK
;
A
#
# COMPACT_ATOMS: atom_id res chain seq x y z
N PHE A 1 -4.21 -58.31 47.02
CA PHE A 1 -5.23 -57.27 46.80
C PHE A 1 -4.55 -56.07 46.16
N PHE A 2 -4.97 -55.78 44.93
CA PHE A 2 -4.52 -54.70 44.04
C PHE A 2 -4.69 -53.31 44.69
N MET A 3 -3.77 -52.37 44.42
CA MET A 3 -4.12 -51.12 43.73
C MET A 3 -2.85 -50.39 43.27
N MET A 4 -2.62 -50.43 41.96
CA MET A 4 -1.59 -49.68 41.25
C MET A 4 -2.20 -48.31 40.89
N MET A 5 -1.71 -47.23 41.50
CA MET A 5 -2.23 -45.88 41.22
C MET A 5 -1.51 -45.32 39.99
N LEU A 6 -2.18 -45.43 38.85
CA LEU A 6 -1.76 -44.88 37.56
C LEU A 6 -1.96 -43.36 37.57
N MET A 7 -0.91 -42.57 37.80
CA MET A 7 -0.94 -41.12 37.54
C MET A 7 -0.91 -40.90 36.03
N ILE A 8 -2.04 -40.49 35.47
CA ILE A 8 -2.13 -39.96 34.10
C ILE A 8 -1.72 -38.49 34.17
N THR A 9 -0.49 -38.19 33.77
CA THR A 9 -0.03 -36.81 33.60
C THR A 9 -0.59 -36.29 32.28
N LEU A 10 -1.63 -35.47 32.35
CA LEU A 10 -2.19 -34.76 31.19
C LEU A 10 -1.17 -33.70 30.75
N LEU A 11 -0.43 -33.96 29.68
CA LEU A 11 0.38 -32.96 28.99
C LEU A 11 -0.54 -32.03 28.22
N PHE A 12 -0.94 -30.91 28.85
CA PHE A 12 -1.48 -29.78 28.12
C PHE A 12 -0.35 -29.19 27.27
N ASN A 13 -0.37 -29.46 25.96
CA ASN A 13 0.31 -28.63 24.99
C ASN A 13 -0.30 -27.24 25.06
N ILE A 14 0.31 -26.35 25.83
CA ILE A 14 0.04 -24.92 25.76
C ILE A 14 0.58 -24.47 24.40
N CYS A 15 -0.28 -24.47 23.40
CA CYS A 15 -0.05 -23.70 22.19
C CYS A 15 -0.02 -22.24 22.63
N SER A 16 1.18 -21.68 22.83
CA SER A 16 1.32 -20.25 22.96
C SER A 16 0.90 -19.65 21.63
N ALA A 17 -0.34 -19.18 21.53
CA ALA A 17 -0.72 -18.22 20.52
C ALA A 17 0.21 -17.03 20.73
N GLN A 18 1.25 -16.91 19.88
CA GLN A 18 2.00 -15.67 19.82
C GLN A 18 0.97 -14.60 19.48
N ASN A 19 0.67 -13.71 20.42
CA ASN A 19 0.05 -12.44 20.08
C ASN A 19 0.98 -11.81 19.06
N GLN A 20 0.63 -11.93 17.78
CA GLN A 20 1.42 -11.33 16.73
C GLN A 20 1.10 -9.85 16.81
N ASP A 21 1.94 -9.10 17.54
CA ASP A 21 1.74 -7.67 17.70
C ASP A 21 1.88 -7.00 16.33
N TYR A 22 0.77 -6.44 15.85
CA TYR A 22 0.70 -5.83 14.53
C TYR A 22 1.04 -4.33 14.59
N GLY A 23 1.61 -3.82 13.50
CA GLY A 23 1.80 -2.40 13.25
C GLY A 23 0.61 -1.76 12.53
N ARG A 24 0.72 -0.45 12.33
CA ARG A 24 -0.25 0.39 11.61
C ARG A 24 0.45 1.38 10.70
N ILE A 25 -0.14 1.68 9.56
CA ILE A 25 0.20 2.84 8.72
C ILE A 25 -1.04 3.73 8.63
N LYS A 26 -0.83 5.04 8.70
CA LYS A 26 -1.86 6.02 8.33
C LYS A 26 -1.21 7.22 7.64
N GLY A 27 -2.01 8.02 6.98
CA GLY A 27 -1.53 9.27 6.43
C GLY A 27 -2.57 10.01 5.61
N THR A 28 -2.13 11.12 5.04
CA THR A 28 -2.93 11.94 4.14
C THR A 28 -2.20 12.07 2.80
N ILE A 29 -2.93 11.79 1.72
CA ILE A 29 -2.51 11.95 0.34
C ILE A 29 -3.21 13.17 -0.23
N THR A 30 -2.45 14.04 -0.86
CA THR A 30 -2.96 15.32 -1.34
C THR A 30 -2.45 15.68 -2.72
N TRP A 31 -3.14 16.61 -3.36
CA TRP A 31 -2.81 17.15 -4.67
C TRP A 31 -3.32 18.59 -4.83
N GLN A 32 -2.85 19.26 -5.88
CA GLN A 32 -3.29 20.61 -6.26
C GLN A 32 -3.72 20.64 -7.74
N ASN A 33 -4.88 21.27 -8.01
CA ASN A 33 -5.47 21.42 -9.34
C ASN A 33 -5.10 22.76 -9.98
N ASN A 34 -4.45 22.75 -11.15
CA ASN A 34 -4.12 23.95 -11.93
C ASN A 34 -4.76 24.02 -13.33
N ASP A 35 -5.81 23.25 -13.61
CA ASP A 35 -6.39 23.14 -14.96
C ASP A 35 -6.95 24.47 -15.52
N ASN A 36 -7.26 25.45 -14.66
CA ASN A 36 -7.91 26.70 -15.04
C ASN A 36 -7.06 27.96 -14.78
N VAL A 37 -5.72 27.84 -14.69
CA VAL A 37 -4.85 28.99 -14.39
C VAL A 37 -4.58 29.82 -15.66
N GLY A 38 -5.62 30.48 -16.15
CA GLY A 38 -5.50 31.67 -16.98
C GLY A 38 -5.30 32.90 -16.09
N VAL A 39 -4.13 33.54 -16.20
CA VAL A 39 -3.78 34.92 -15.75
C VAL A 39 -4.02 35.36 -14.28
N ALA A 40 -4.58 34.55 -13.38
CA ALA A 40 -4.83 34.93 -11.97
C ALA A 40 -4.18 33.97 -10.96
N ARG A 41 -2.86 33.81 -11.04
CA ARG A 41 -2.08 32.90 -10.16
C ARG A 41 -2.24 33.23 -8.67
N GLN A 42 -2.39 34.51 -8.34
CA GLN A 42 -2.41 35.02 -6.97
C GLN A 42 -3.71 34.74 -6.19
N PHE A 43 -4.81 34.38 -6.87
CA PHE A 43 -6.08 34.01 -6.24
C PHE A 43 -6.28 32.49 -6.12
N TYR A 44 -5.60 31.68 -6.94
CA TYR A 44 -5.73 30.22 -6.94
C TYR A 44 -4.88 29.51 -5.88
N ASP A 45 -3.77 30.12 -5.43
CA ASP A 45 -3.02 29.66 -4.25
C ASP A 45 -3.93 29.56 -3.00
N ALA A 46 -5.08 30.26 -2.99
CA ALA A 46 -6.09 30.21 -1.93
C ALA A 46 -7.03 28.98 -2.00
N ILE A 47 -7.07 28.23 -3.10
CA ILE A 47 -7.91 27.01 -3.24
C ILE A 47 -7.27 25.80 -2.55
N GLY A 48 -6.00 25.92 -2.17
CA GLY A 48 -5.34 25.03 -1.23
C GLY A 48 -5.10 23.61 -1.73
N THR A 49 -4.21 22.92 -1.01
CA THR A 49 -3.99 21.48 -1.14
C THR A 49 -5.28 20.73 -0.82
N LYS A 50 -5.72 19.85 -1.73
CA LYS A 50 -6.93 19.01 -1.56
C LYS A 50 -6.54 17.57 -1.25
N GLY A 51 -7.40 16.87 -0.52
CA GLY A 51 -7.31 15.41 -0.41
C GLY A 51 -7.36 14.75 -1.79
N ASP A 52 -6.46 13.80 -2.03
CA ASP A 52 -6.49 12.97 -3.23
C ASP A 52 -7.45 11.81 -2.99
N ILE A 53 -8.74 12.10 -3.24
CA ILE A 53 -9.84 11.15 -3.07
C ILE A 53 -9.56 9.92 -3.92
N ASP A 54 -9.74 8.74 -3.31
CA ASP A 54 -9.51 7.44 -3.91
C ASP A 54 -8.06 7.14 -4.32
N ALA A 55 -7.09 7.96 -3.89
CA ALA A 55 -5.68 7.60 -4.04
C ALA A 55 -5.45 6.19 -3.51
N LYS A 56 -4.74 5.38 -4.30
CA LYS A 56 -4.54 3.95 -4.02
C LYS A 56 -3.23 3.76 -3.27
N ILE A 57 -3.30 3.08 -2.13
CA ILE A 57 -2.14 2.78 -1.28
C ILE A 57 -1.98 1.26 -1.20
N TYR A 58 -0.91 0.77 -1.81
CA TYR A 58 -0.50 -0.63 -1.74
C TYR A 58 0.68 -0.77 -0.79
N VAL A 59 0.61 -1.71 0.15
CA VAL A 59 1.69 -2.05 1.07
C VAL A 59 2.15 -3.47 0.78
N ILE A 60 3.36 -3.59 0.28
CA ILE A 60 3.89 -4.80 -0.33
C ILE A 60 5.20 -5.18 0.39
N PRO A 61 5.33 -6.40 0.94
CA PRO A 61 6.56 -6.84 1.60
C PRO A 61 7.75 -6.73 0.64
N LYS A 62 8.91 -6.28 1.13
CA LYS A 62 10.10 -6.16 0.27
C LYS A 62 10.60 -7.50 -0.26
N ASN A 63 10.32 -8.57 0.46
CA ASN A 63 10.63 -9.95 0.10
C ASN A 63 9.42 -10.68 -0.53
N PHE A 64 8.40 -9.94 -1.00
CA PHE A 64 7.25 -10.54 -1.65
C PHE A 64 7.68 -11.31 -2.89
N ASN A 65 7.21 -12.55 -3.00
CA ASN A 65 7.40 -13.36 -4.17
C ASN A 65 6.07 -13.40 -4.94
N PRO A 66 5.93 -12.74 -6.09
CA PRO A 66 4.67 -12.78 -6.82
C PRO A 66 4.34 -14.18 -7.32
N ALA A 67 5.33 -15.10 -7.34
CA ALA A 67 5.10 -16.52 -7.55
C ALA A 67 4.25 -17.21 -6.45
N SER A 68 4.04 -16.59 -5.29
CA SER A 68 3.34 -17.19 -4.15
C SER A 68 1.81 -17.09 -4.18
N ILE A 69 1.23 -16.32 -5.11
CA ILE A 69 -0.23 -16.17 -5.28
C ILE A 69 -0.66 -16.62 -6.67
N SER A 70 -1.95 -16.86 -6.98
CA SER A 70 -2.35 -17.13 -8.37
C SER A 70 -2.29 -15.85 -9.22
N SER A 71 -2.17 -15.97 -10.55
CA SER A 71 -2.21 -14.80 -11.44
C SER A 71 -3.55 -14.04 -11.35
N GLU A 72 -4.64 -14.76 -11.09
CA GLU A 72 -5.96 -14.17 -10.84
C GLU A 72 -5.97 -13.34 -9.54
N ALA A 73 -5.43 -13.88 -8.44
CA ALA A 73 -5.35 -13.16 -7.18
C ALA A 73 -4.46 -11.90 -7.29
N GLU A 74 -3.36 -11.99 -8.06
CA GLU A 74 -2.51 -10.85 -8.38
C GLU A 74 -3.29 -9.76 -9.14
N GLN A 75 -4.02 -10.15 -10.19
CA GLN A 75 -4.85 -9.22 -10.96
C GLN A 75 -5.95 -8.57 -10.11
N ASN A 76 -6.65 -9.35 -9.30
CA ASN A 76 -7.71 -8.84 -8.43
C ASN A 76 -7.19 -7.87 -7.38
N TYR A 77 -6.02 -8.17 -6.79
CA TYR A 77 -5.37 -7.27 -5.85
C TYR A 77 -5.05 -5.91 -6.49
N TYR A 78 -4.45 -5.90 -7.68
CA TYR A 78 -4.07 -4.65 -8.33
C TYR A 78 -5.25 -3.88 -8.92
N GLN A 79 -6.27 -4.57 -9.42
CA GLN A 79 -7.42 -3.94 -10.05
C GLN A 79 -8.43 -3.41 -9.03
N PHE A 80 -8.77 -4.26 -8.05
CA PHE A 80 -9.89 -4.05 -7.14
C PHE A 80 -9.45 -3.86 -5.68
N GLY A 81 -8.17 -4.08 -5.36
CA GLY A 81 -7.69 -4.03 -3.98
C GLY A 81 -8.03 -5.28 -3.16
N GLU A 82 -8.40 -6.39 -3.82
CA GLU A 82 -8.71 -7.66 -3.15
C GLU A 82 -7.44 -8.29 -2.60
N ILE A 83 -7.29 -8.32 -1.27
CA ILE A 83 -6.10 -8.88 -0.62
C ILE A 83 -6.11 -10.41 -0.76
N PRO A 84 -5.09 -11.03 -1.40
CA PRO A 84 -5.01 -12.48 -1.50
C PRO A 84 -4.88 -13.13 -0.11
N PHE A 85 -5.60 -14.23 0.11
CA PHE A 85 -5.59 -14.95 1.38
C PHE A 85 -4.18 -15.36 1.82
N ASN A 86 -3.92 -15.29 3.12
CA ASN A 86 -2.66 -15.69 3.76
C ASN A 86 -1.41 -15.00 3.18
N THR A 87 -1.56 -13.75 2.75
CA THR A 87 -0.43 -12.91 2.34
C THR A 87 -0.23 -11.76 3.31
N ASN A 88 0.96 -11.17 3.27
CA ASN A 88 1.26 -9.90 3.94
C ASN A 88 1.10 -8.71 2.97
N LEU A 89 0.18 -8.82 2.00
CA LEU A 89 -0.21 -7.71 1.14
C LEU A 89 -1.30 -6.91 1.83
N TYR A 90 -1.27 -5.58 1.69
CA TYR A 90 -2.33 -4.73 2.22
C TYR A 90 -2.70 -3.64 1.22
N TYR A 91 -3.93 -3.15 1.32
CA TYR A 91 -4.46 -2.13 0.44
C TYR A 91 -5.35 -1.16 1.23
N ALA A 92 -5.32 0.12 0.85
CA ALA A 92 -6.33 1.09 1.22
C ALA A 92 -6.58 2.06 0.07
N SER A 93 -7.80 2.60 0.06
CA SER A 93 -8.17 3.77 -0.73
C SER A 93 -8.26 4.97 0.20
N ALA A 94 -7.76 6.12 -0.24
CA ALA A 94 -7.92 7.36 0.51
C ALA A 94 -9.37 7.85 0.50
N ASP A 95 -9.84 8.38 1.63
CA ASP A 95 -11.18 8.92 1.78
C ASP A 95 -11.39 10.26 1.06
N VAL A 96 -12.56 10.87 1.22
CA VAL A 96 -12.91 12.18 0.62
C VAL A 96 -11.99 13.33 1.04
N ASN A 97 -11.25 13.17 2.13
CA ASN A 97 -10.28 14.13 2.64
C ASN A 97 -8.83 13.72 2.30
N GLY A 98 -8.64 12.64 1.54
CA GLY A 98 -7.33 12.08 1.20
C GLY A 98 -6.69 11.29 2.35
N ASN A 99 -7.41 11.02 3.44
CA ASN A 99 -6.86 10.26 4.56
C ASN A 99 -7.01 8.76 4.33
N TYR A 100 -6.07 7.98 4.85
CA TYR A 100 -6.14 6.53 4.83
C TYR A 100 -5.53 5.92 6.09
N GLU A 101 -5.95 4.70 6.40
CA GLU A 101 -5.40 3.91 7.50
C GLU A 101 -5.41 2.41 7.12
N ILE A 102 -4.30 1.73 7.45
CA ILE A 102 -4.16 0.27 7.35
C ILE A 102 -3.60 -0.21 8.69
N ALA A 103 -4.39 -1.01 9.41
CA ALA A 103 -4.01 -1.64 10.67
C ALA A 103 -3.81 -3.15 10.47
N GLY A 104 -3.27 -3.84 11.49
CA GLY A 104 -3.09 -5.29 11.42
C GLY A 104 -1.91 -5.70 10.52
N ILE A 105 -0.93 -4.82 10.34
CA ILE A 105 0.21 -5.10 9.46
C ILE A 105 1.28 -5.87 10.22
N SER A 106 1.71 -7.02 9.70
CA SER A 106 2.81 -7.78 10.27
C SER A 106 4.09 -6.92 10.32
N PRO A 107 4.90 -6.98 11.39
CA PRO A 107 6.18 -6.28 11.41
C PRO A 107 7.13 -6.74 10.28
N GLY A 108 7.89 -5.80 9.71
CA GLY A 108 8.86 -6.08 8.66
C GLY A 108 9.12 -4.90 7.72
N ALA A 109 9.88 -5.15 6.65
CA ALA A 109 10.22 -4.16 5.65
C ALA A 109 9.24 -4.18 4.47
N TYR A 110 8.70 -3.02 4.11
CA TYR A 110 7.69 -2.88 3.06
C TYR A 110 8.05 -1.79 2.03
N TYR A 111 7.55 -1.98 0.82
CA TYR A 111 7.29 -0.93 -0.14
C TYR A 111 5.87 -0.40 0.06
N VAL A 112 5.73 0.92 0.08
CA VAL A 112 4.43 1.60 0.08
C VAL A 112 4.33 2.35 -1.24
N LEU A 113 3.52 1.80 -2.15
CA LEU A 113 3.22 2.41 -3.43
C LEU A 113 1.94 3.23 -3.31
N ILE A 114 2.07 4.52 -3.56
CA ILE A 114 0.96 5.47 -3.52
C ILE A 114 0.74 5.96 -4.95
N ILE A 115 -0.47 5.76 -5.45
CA ILE A 115 -0.87 6.18 -6.80
C ILE A 115 -2.02 7.17 -6.68
N SER A 116 -1.83 8.35 -7.25
CA SER A 116 -2.87 9.37 -7.32
C SER A 116 -4.02 8.91 -8.23
N GLN A 117 -5.26 9.28 -7.91
CA GLN A 117 -6.37 9.16 -8.87
C GLN A 117 -6.70 10.49 -9.56
N ASN A 118 -6.23 11.60 -9.01
CA ASN A 118 -6.53 12.94 -9.51
C ASN A 118 -5.41 13.55 -10.36
N THR A 119 -4.23 12.93 -10.40
CA THR A 119 -3.06 13.50 -11.09
C THR A 119 -2.49 12.57 -12.14
N LYS A 120 -2.44 13.03 -13.39
CA LYS A 120 -1.86 12.27 -14.51
C LYS A 120 -0.37 12.52 -14.61
N ARG A 121 0.34 11.52 -15.14
CA ARG A 121 1.73 11.71 -15.58
C ARG A 121 1.77 12.40 -16.94
N ASP A 122 2.86 13.12 -17.15
CA ASP A 122 3.33 13.44 -18.49
C ASP A 122 3.93 12.17 -19.11
N ILE A 123 3.25 11.61 -20.10
CA ILE A 123 3.66 10.36 -20.77
C ILE A 123 4.97 10.52 -21.55
N ASN A 124 5.35 11.75 -21.90
CA ASN A 124 6.58 12.03 -22.63
C ASN A 124 7.80 12.11 -21.70
N LYS A 125 7.57 12.25 -20.39
CA LYS A 125 8.64 12.19 -19.40
C LYS A 125 8.89 10.73 -19.03
N PRO A 126 10.16 10.31 -18.88
CA PRO A 126 10.46 8.99 -18.36
C PRO A 126 9.82 8.83 -16.97
N ARG A 127 9.46 7.60 -16.62
CA ARG A 127 9.20 7.28 -15.21
C ARG A 127 10.52 7.38 -14.45
N SER A 128 10.48 7.57 -13.12
CA SER A 128 11.70 7.40 -12.33
C SER A 128 12.30 6.02 -12.60
N GLU A 129 13.63 5.92 -12.68
CA GLU A 129 14.29 4.64 -12.98
C GLU A 129 13.90 3.56 -11.95
N ASP A 130 13.67 3.98 -10.70
CA ASP A 130 13.34 3.11 -9.58
C ASP A 130 11.99 2.38 -9.72
N ILE A 131 10.95 3.00 -10.30
CA ILE A 131 9.62 2.36 -10.32
C ILE A 131 9.62 1.09 -11.17
N THR A 132 10.26 1.11 -12.34
CA THR A 132 10.27 -0.06 -13.23
C THR A 132 11.04 -1.20 -12.59
N TYR A 133 12.15 -0.90 -11.93
CA TYR A 133 12.92 -1.91 -11.20
C TYR A 133 12.11 -2.50 -10.04
N ILE A 134 11.48 -1.66 -9.21
CA ILE A 134 10.70 -2.11 -8.04
C ILE A 134 9.49 -2.93 -8.47
N LEU A 135 8.73 -2.49 -9.47
CA LEU A 135 7.56 -3.25 -9.95
C LEU A 135 7.96 -4.64 -10.48
N LYS A 136 9.11 -4.78 -11.14
CA LYS A 136 9.63 -6.11 -11.57
C LYS A 136 9.95 -7.03 -10.39
N GLN A 137 10.22 -6.51 -9.20
CA GLN A 137 10.46 -7.36 -8.03
C GLN A 137 9.17 -7.91 -7.41
N ILE A 138 8.03 -7.30 -7.69
CA ILE A 138 6.76 -7.59 -7.02
C ILE A 138 5.65 -8.03 -7.99
N SER A 139 5.93 -8.08 -9.29
CA SER A 139 5.01 -8.46 -10.35
C SER A 139 5.61 -9.57 -11.20
N ARG A 140 4.81 -10.60 -11.54
CA ARG A 140 5.25 -11.70 -12.42
C ARG A 140 5.42 -11.29 -13.87
N ASN A 141 4.49 -10.46 -14.36
CA ASN A 141 4.42 -10.07 -15.75
C ASN A 141 4.05 -8.59 -15.84
N LEU A 142 5.08 -7.74 -15.75
CA LEU A 142 4.90 -6.30 -15.69
C LEU A 142 4.09 -5.74 -16.88
N GLU A 143 4.23 -6.32 -18.08
CA GLU A 143 3.56 -5.79 -19.28
C GLU A 143 2.04 -6.00 -19.25
N GLN A 144 1.56 -7.00 -18.52
CA GLN A 144 0.13 -7.31 -18.35
C GLN A 144 -0.40 -6.85 -16.99
N ASP A 145 0.45 -6.21 -16.18
CA ASP A 145 0.10 -5.81 -14.83
C ASP A 145 -0.70 -4.50 -14.81
N ASN A 146 -1.87 -4.53 -14.19
CA ASN A 146 -2.67 -3.34 -13.95
C ASN A 146 -1.89 -2.26 -13.17
N LEU A 147 -1.00 -2.66 -12.26
CA LEU A 147 -0.15 -1.74 -11.50
C LEU A 147 0.81 -0.97 -12.42
N GLU A 148 1.35 -1.62 -13.44
CA GLU A 148 2.15 -0.98 -14.48
C GLU A 148 1.31 0.02 -15.30
N LEU A 149 0.08 -0.35 -15.66
CA LEU A 149 -0.83 0.54 -16.38
C LEU A 149 -1.19 1.78 -15.56
N TYR A 150 -1.54 1.60 -14.28
CA TYR A 150 -1.84 2.71 -13.38
C TYR A 150 -0.63 3.64 -13.19
N THR A 151 0.57 3.09 -12.97
CA THR A 151 1.79 3.89 -12.79
C THR A 151 2.30 4.54 -14.07
N LYS A 152 1.91 4.05 -15.26
CA LYS A 152 2.11 4.75 -16.53
C LYS A 152 1.17 5.96 -16.66
N LYS A 153 -0.10 5.79 -16.29
CA LYS A 153 -1.17 6.79 -16.45
C LYS A 153 -1.15 7.89 -15.38
N TYR A 154 -1.01 7.53 -14.12
CA TYR A 154 -1.14 8.43 -12.97
C TYR A 154 0.20 8.66 -12.27
N LYS A 155 0.35 9.84 -11.64
CA LYS A 155 1.53 10.08 -10.80
C LYS A 155 1.51 9.10 -9.63
N HIS A 156 2.69 8.67 -9.26
CA HIS A 156 2.88 7.71 -8.18
C HIS A 156 4.18 8.02 -7.46
N THR A 157 4.31 7.47 -6.26
CA THR A 157 5.56 7.45 -5.49
C THR A 157 5.69 6.10 -4.81
N ILE A 158 6.93 5.68 -4.57
CA ILE A 158 7.22 4.54 -3.69
C ILE A 158 7.97 5.06 -2.48
N LYS A 159 7.59 4.57 -1.31
CA LYS A 159 8.34 4.75 -0.07
C LYS A 159 8.76 3.41 0.47
N THR A 160 9.94 3.36 1.08
CA THR A 160 10.35 2.24 1.92
C THR A 160 9.94 2.55 3.36
N VAL A 161 9.36 1.58 4.05
CA VAL A 161 9.05 1.70 5.48
C VAL A 161 9.40 0.41 6.21
N GLU A 162 9.90 0.54 7.43
CA GLU A 162 10.03 -0.55 8.39
C GLU A 162 8.85 -0.48 9.35
N ILE A 163 7.93 -1.45 9.28
CA ILE A 163 6.76 -1.52 10.16
C ILE A 163 7.14 -2.30 11.40
N ARG A 164 6.86 -1.72 12.56
CA ARG A 164 7.13 -2.32 13.87
C ARG A 164 5.83 -2.63 14.59
N ALA A 165 5.86 -3.69 15.38
CA ALA A 165 4.78 -4.09 16.28
C ALA A 165 4.32 -2.91 17.16
N ASN A 166 3.01 -2.72 17.29
CA ASN A 166 2.38 -1.68 18.12
C ASN A 166 2.80 -0.24 17.79
N VAL A 167 3.38 0.00 16.61
CA VAL A 167 3.77 1.34 16.15
C VAL A 167 2.88 1.78 14.99
N THR A 168 2.46 3.05 15.03
CA THR A 168 1.81 3.72 13.90
C THR A 168 2.83 4.53 13.11
N SER A 169 3.06 4.16 11.85
CA SER A 169 3.89 4.91 10.91
C SER A 169 3.03 5.91 10.13
N ASN A 170 3.42 7.17 10.15
CA ASN A 170 2.72 8.21 9.39
C ASN A 170 3.37 8.39 8.02
N ILE A 171 2.64 8.07 6.95
CA ILE A 171 3.12 8.15 5.58
C ILE A 171 2.23 9.10 4.79
N ASN A 172 2.66 10.36 4.73
CA ASN A 172 1.97 11.39 3.97
C ASN A 172 2.63 11.57 2.59
N TYR A 173 1.86 12.05 1.62
CA TYR A 173 2.41 12.47 0.34
C TYR A 173 1.58 13.58 -0.31
N ASP A 174 2.26 14.56 -0.89
CA ASP A 174 1.64 15.61 -1.70
C ASP A 174 2.16 15.48 -3.14
N PHE A 175 1.25 15.22 -4.08
CA PHE A 175 1.55 15.16 -5.51
C PHE A 175 1.81 16.55 -6.12
N GLY A 176 1.58 17.61 -5.34
CA GLY A 176 1.81 18.99 -5.65
C GLY A 176 0.98 19.47 -6.83
N ASN A 177 1.51 20.49 -7.50
CA ASN A 177 0.91 21.08 -8.68
C ASN A 177 0.83 20.09 -9.85
N THR A 178 -0.40 19.86 -10.31
CA THR A 178 -0.67 18.90 -11.37
C THR A 178 -1.58 19.54 -12.42
N TRP A 179 -1.38 19.11 -13.66
CA TRP A 179 -2.16 19.52 -14.83
C TRP A 179 -2.91 18.25 -15.29
N LYS A 180 -4.23 18.34 -15.51
CA LYS A 180 -5.02 17.20 -15.98
C LYS A 180 -4.75 16.81 -17.42
#